data_AF-A0A7C2UD52-F1
#
_entry.id   AF-A0A7C2UD52-F1
#
_cell.length_a   1.000
_cell.length_b   1.000
_cell.length_c   1.000
_cell.angle_alpha   90.00
_cell.angle_beta   90.00
_cell.angle_gamma   90.00
#
_symmetry.space_group_name_H-M   'P 1'
#
loop_
_entity.id
_entity.type
_entity.pdbx_description
1 polymer ?
#
loop_
_entity_poly.entity_id
_entity_poly.type
_entity_poly.pdbx_seq_one_letter_code
_entity_poly.pdbx_strand_id
1 'polypeptide(L)'
;MADLIIMNKTATEEDVKRVVEKIEKLGFKAHVSKGEERIIIGIIGDTRELSEETFRLLPGVSEVISILKEYKLASREFHKEDTIINVNGVKIGEGYFVVMAGPCSVES
;
A
#
# COMPACT_ATOMS: atom_id res chain seq x y z
N MET A 1 2.54 8.06 4.49
CA MET A 1 1.50 7.03 4.70
C MET A 1 2.24 5.78 5.12
N ALA A 2 1.76 5.06 6.13
CA ALA A 2 2.64 4.16 6.88
C ALA A 2 2.43 2.69 6.55
N ASP A 3 3.48 1.87 6.52
CA ASP A 3 3.32 0.41 6.58
C ASP A 3 3.43 -0.04 8.04
N LEU A 4 2.71 -1.09 8.41
CA LEU A 4 2.69 -1.63 9.76
C LEU A 4 3.44 -2.95 9.79
N ILE A 5 4.41 -3.04 10.70
CA ILE A 5 5.08 -4.29 11.04
C ILE A 5 4.52 -4.76 12.37
N ILE A 6 3.96 -5.97 12.38
CA ILE A 6 3.50 -6.63 13.59
C ILE A 6 4.63 -7.55 14.05
N MET A 7 5.06 -7.40 15.29
CA MET A 7 6.07 -8.28 15.90
C MET A 7 5.41 -9.52 16.51
N ASN A 8 6.16 -10.62 16.58
CA ASN A 8 5.80 -11.82 17.33
C ASN A 8 5.67 -11.50 18.82
N LYS A 9 4.80 -12.24 19.52
CA LYS A 9 4.61 -12.08 20.98
C LYS A 9 5.89 -12.31 21.80
N THR A 10 6.78 -13.14 21.27
CA THR A 10 8.07 -13.50 21.88
C THR A 10 9.23 -12.66 21.34
N ALA A 11 8.96 -11.62 20.55
CA ALA A 11 10.00 -10.76 20.00
C ALA A 11 10.77 -10.06 21.14
N THR A 12 12.09 -10.13 21.07
CA THR A 12 12.95 -9.48 22.07
C THR A 12 13.07 -7.98 21.79
N GLU A 13 13.50 -7.22 22.79
CA GLU A 13 13.85 -5.80 22.59
C GLU A 13 14.95 -5.63 21.52
N GLU A 14 15.84 -6.61 21.38
CA GLU A 14 16.88 -6.60 20.35
C GLU A 14 16.29 -6.78 18.95
N ASP A 15 15.26 -7.62 18.79
CA ASP A 15 14.54 -7.78 17.52
C ASP A 15 13.81 -6.49 17.13
N VAL A 16 13.14 -5.86 18.09
CA VAL A 16 12.48 -4.55 17.89
C VAL A 16 13.51 -3.52 17.45
N LYS A 17 14.65 -3.43 18.14
CA LYS A 17 15.72 -2.50 17.81
C LYS A 17 16.28 -2.75 16.41
N ARG A 18 16.49 -4.01 16.02
CA ARG A 18 16.97 -4.39 14.69
C ARG A 18 16.02 -3.92 13.59
N VAL A 19 14.71 -4.08 13.80
CA VAL A 19 13.68 -3.60 12.86
C VAL A 19 13.71 -2.07 12.77
N VAL A 20 13.75 -1.36 13.91
CA VAL A 20 13.84 0.11 13.95
C VAL A 20 15.07 0.62 13.22
N GLU A 21 16.25 0.07 13.50
CA GLU A 21 17.50 0.45 12.83
C GLU A 21 17.44 0.19 11.32
N LYS A 22 16.79 -0.89 10.89
CA LYS A 22 16.61 -1.19 9.46
C LYS A 22 15.72 -0.15 8.79
N ILE A 23 14.63 0.25 9.44
CA ILE A 23 13.70 1.30 8.95
C ILE A 23 14.47 2.63 8.80
N GLU A 24 15.22 3.03 9.83
CA GLU A 24 15.97 4.29 9.84
C GLU A 24 17.11 4.30 8.81
N LYS A 25 17.81 3.17 8.61
CA LYS A 25 18.84 3.03 7.57
C LYS A 25 18.30 3.20 6.15
N LEU A 26 17.01 2.89 5.94
CA LEU A 26 16.34 3.08 4.66
C LEU A 26 15.77 4.52 4.50
N GLY A 27 16.01 5.40 5.47
CA GLY A 27 15.59 6.81 5.42
C GLY A 27 14.17 7.06 5.89
N PHE A 28 13.51 6.06 6.49
CA PHE A 28 12.16 6.18 7.04
C PHE A 28 12.19 6.44 8.55
N LYS A 29 11.08 6.90 9.11
CA LYS A 29 10.93 7.07 10.56
C LYS A 29 10.13 5.92 11.14
N ALA A 30 10.65 5.27 12.18
CA ALA A 30 9.90 4.24 12.89
C ALA A 30 9.05 4.84 14.03
N HIS A 31 7.85 4.30 14.25
CA HIS A 31 7.03 4.56 15.42
C HIS A 31 6.68 3.24 16.11
N VAL A 32 7.20 3.03 17.31
CA VAL A 32 6.97 1.80 18.07
C VAL A 32 5.80 1.99 19.02
N SER A 33 4.80 1.13 18.89
CA SER A 33 3.66 1.02 19.79
C SER A 33 3.73 -0.33 20.51
N LYS A 34 4.07 -0.30 21.80
CA LYS A 34 4.07 -1.49 22.66
C LYS A 34 2.68 -1.63 23.30
N GLY A 35 1.85 -2.50 22.74
CA GLY A 35 0.58 -2.90 23.36
C GLY A 35 0.79 -4.02 24.38
N GLU A 36 -0.24 -4.31 25.17
CA GLU A 36 -0.21 -5.40 26.16
C GLU A 36 -0.03 -6.78 25.50
N GLU A 37 -0.62 -6.99 24.33
CA GLU A 37 -0.62 -8.28 23.63
C GLU A 37 0.39 -8.39 22.48
N ARG A 38 0.73 -7.26 21.82
CA ARG A 38 1.60 -7.21 20.65
C ARG A 38 2.38 -5.90 20.57
N ILE A 39 3.58 -5.97 20.00
CA ILE A 39 4.36 -4.80 19.61
C ILE A 39 4.12 -4.53 18.13
N ILE A 40 3.78 -3.28 17.80
CA ILE A 40 3.52 -2.82 16.44
C ILE A 40 4.53 -1.72 16.12
N ILE A 41 5.14 -1.79 14.94
CA ILE A 41 6.08 -0.79 14.45
C ILE A 41 5.51 -0.18 13.17
N GLY A 42 5.13 1.10 13.23
CA GLY A 42 4.72 1.86 12.06
C GLY A 42 5.92 2.46 11.34
N ILE A 43 5.97 2.33 10.02
CA ILE A 43 6.96 2.95 9.15
C ILE A 43 6.37 4.24 8.60
N ILE A 44 6.89 5.40 8.99
CA ILE A 44 6.39 6.70 8.53
C ILE A 44 7.24 7.18 7.36
N GLY A 45 6.61 7.32 6.18
CA GLY A 45 7.23 7.90 4.99
C GLY A 45 6.41 7.61 3.73
N ASP A 46 7.09 7.55 2.59
CA ASP A 46 6.54 7.07 1.33
C ASP A 46 7.10 5.67 1.04
N THR A 47 6.36 4.64 1.43
CA THR A 47 6.81 3.25 1.40
C THR A 47 6.43 2.52 0.12
N ARG A 48 6.03 3.22 -0.95
CA ARG A 48 5.58 2.61 -2.22
C ARG A 48 6.61 1.68 -2.87
N GLU A 49 7.89 1.98 -2.71
CA GLU A 49 8.99 1.17 -3.26
C GLU A 49 9.59 0.21 -2.23
N LEU A 50 9.02 0.16 -1.03
CA LEU A 50 9.51 -0.67 0.06
C LEU A 50 8.97 -2.10 -0.09
N SER A 51 9.84 -3.04 -0.39
CA SER A 51 9.44 -4.45 -0.42
C SER A 51 9.15 -4.97 0.99
N GLU A 52 7.94 -5.48 1.21
CA GLU A 52 7.52 -6.13 2.46
C GLU A 52 8.46 -7.27 2.87
N GLU A 53 9.03 -7.98 1.89
CA GLU A 53 9.94 -9.09 2.10
C GLU A 53 11.20 -8.67 2.88
N THR A 54 11.60 -7.40 2.75
CA THR A 54 12.75 -6.82 3.46
C THR A 54 12.62 -6.97 4.98
N PHE A 55 11.40 -6.88 5.50
CA PHE A 55 11.12 -6.95 6.94
C PHE A 55 10.56 -8.30 7.35
N ARG A 56 9.82 -8.99 6.47
CA ARG A 56 9.24 -10.32 6.77
C ARG A 56 10.31 -11.36 7.13
N LEU A 57 11.54 -11.20 6.62
CA LEU A 57 12.68 -12.08 6.91
C LEU A 57 13.40 -11.76 8.22
N LEU A 58 13.08 -10.66 8.90
CA LEU A 58 13.75 -10.29 10.14
C LEU A 58 13.23 -11.11 11.33
N PRO A 59 14.13 -11.55 12.23
CA PRO A 59 13.72 -12.21 13.46
C PRO A 59 12.76 -11.34 14.27
N GLY A 60 11.74 -11.97 14.86
CA GLY A 60 10.74 -11.28 15.66
C GLY A 60 9.61 -10.62 14.85
N VAL A 61 9.67 -10.59 13.51
CA VAL A 61 8.54 -10.10 12.69
C VAL A 61 7.51 -11.21 12.50
N SER A 62 6.24 -10.88 12.73
CA SER A 62 5.09 -11.76 12.50
C SER A 62 4.45 -11.49 11.15
N GLU A 63 4.22 -10.22 10.82
CA GLU A 63 3.51 -9.80 9.62
C GLU A 63 3.93 -8.38 9.21
N VAL A 64 3.86 -8.10 7.91
CA VAL A 64 4.04 -6.75 7.35
C VAL A 64 2.77 -6.45 6.56
N ILE A 65 2.12 -5.35 6.89
CA ILE A 65 0.86 -4.91 6.29
C ILE A 65 1.12 -3.56 5.60
N SER A 66 1.03 -3.56 4.28
CA SER A 66 1.01 -2.32 3.51
C SER A 66 -0.33 -1.58 3.68
N ILE A 67 -0.30 -0.33 4.14
CA ILE A 67 -1.51 0.51 4.19
C ILE A 67 -1.77 1.17 2.83
N LEU A 68 -0.74 1.30 1.99
CA LEU A 68 -0.89 1.86 0.65
C LEU A 68 -1.57 0.86 -0.27
N LYS A 69 -2.79 1.19 -0.66
CA LYS A 69 -3.46 0.51 -1.77
C LYS A 69 -2.70 0.78 -3.06
N GLU A 70 -2.29 -0.28 -3.76
CA GLU A 70 -1.52 -0.25 -5.01
C GLU A 70 -2.19 0.60 -6.11
N TYR A 71 -3.50 0.86 -5.99
CA TYR A 71 -4.32 1.61 -6.93
C TYR A 71 -4.55 3.08 -6.53
N LYS A 72 -3.63 3.71 -5.80
CA LYS A 72 -3.79 5.11 -5.31
C LYS A 72 -4.30 6.08 -6.37
N LEU A 73 -3.70 6.14 -7.56
CA LEU A 73 -4.09 7.09 -8.61
C LEU A 73 -5.49 6.84 -9.19
N ALA A 74 -5.93 5.58 -9.21
CA ALA A 74 -7.27 5.19 -9.67
C ALA A 74 -8.31 5.21 -8.53
N SER A 75 -7.90 5.43 -7.28
CA SER A 75 -8.78 5.36 -6.12
C SER A 75 -9.62 6.64 -5.97
N ARG A 76 -10.90 6.50 -5.62
CA ARG A 76 -11.76 7.65 -5.26
C ARG A 76 -11.29 8.40 -4.01
N GLU A 77 -10.53 7.73 -3.14
CA GLU A 77 -9.92 8.35 -1.97
C GLU A 77 -8.92 9.45 -2.37
N PHE A 78 -8.15 9.21 -3.44
CA PHE A 78 -7.17 10.15 -3.98
C PHE A 78 -7.75 11.06 -5.07
N HIS A 79 -8.54 10.51 -5.99
CA HIS A 79 -9.21 11.24 -7.08
C HIS A 79 -10.73 11.19 -6.87
N LYS A 80 -11.25 12.16 -6.12
CA LYS A 80 -12.66 12.17 -5.70
C LYS A 80 -13.63 12.35 -6.86
N GLU A 81 -13.25 13.17 -7.83
CA GLU A 81 -14.08 13.49 -8.99
C GLU A 81 -14.18 12.31 -9.97
N ASP A 82 -15.27 12.26 -10.72
CA ASP A 82 -15.43 11.28 -11.79
C ASP A 82 -14.53 11.60 -12.99
N THR A 83 -13.76 10.60 -13.44
CA THR A 83 -13.01 10.71 -14.68
C THR A 83 -13.96 10.55 -15.86
N ILE A 84 -14.11 11.61 -16.66
CA ILE A 84 -14.86 11.58 -17.92
C ILE A 84 -13.88 11.54 -19.08
N ILE A 85 -13.89 10.43 -19.83
CA ILE A 85 -13.08 10.26 -21.03
C ILE A 85 -13.87 10.75 -22.23
N ASN A 86 -13.31 11.69 -23.00
CA ASN A 86 -13.93 12.22 -24.22
C ASN A 86 -13.21 11.66 -25.47
N VAL A 87 -13.93 10.92 -26.28
CA VAL A 87 -13.44 10.35 -27.55
C VAL A 87 -14.32 10.87 -28.67
N ASN A 88 -13.80 11.77 -29.51
CA ASN A 88 -14.53 12.38 -30.64
C ASN A 88 -15.92 12.92 -30.28
N GLY A 89 -16.07 13.50 -29.08
CA GLY A 89 -17.33 14.06 -28.59
C GLY A 89 -18.20 13.05 -27.80
N VAL A 90 -17.86 11.76 -27.81
CA VAL A 90 -18.50 10.75 -26.95
C VAL A 90 -17.88 10.79 -25.57
N LYS A 91 -18.69 11.07 -24.55
CA LYS A 91 -18.27 11.10 -23.14
C LYS A 91 -18.54 9.75 -22.48
N ILE A 92 -17.50 9.15 -21.88
CA ILE A 92 -17.54 7.89 -21.14
C ILE A 92 -17.21 8.20 -19.68
N GLY A 93 -18.13 7.90 -18.77
CA GLY A 93 -18.00 8.23 -17.35
C GLY A 93 -19.34 8.59 -16.73
N GLU A 94 -19.30 9.24 -15.57
CA GLU A 94 -20.50 9.58 -14.79
C GLU A 94 -21.58 10.29 -15.62
N GLY A 95 -22.84 9.88 -15.44
CA GLY A 95 -24.00 10.47 -16.12
C GLY A 95 -24.15 10.12 -17.60
N TYR A 96 -23.23 9.37 -18.20
CA TYR A 96 -23.29 8.96 -19.62
C TYR A 96 -23.40 7.43 -19.75
N PHE A 97 -24.48 6.96 -20.37
CA PHE A 97 -24.61 5.55 -20.77
C PHE A 97 -24.07 5.36 -22.19
N VAL A 98 -23.04 4.54 -22.34
CA VAL A 98 -22.34 4.33 -23.62
C VAL A 98 -22.42 2.86 -24.01
N VAL A 99 -22.79 2.59 -25.25
CA VAL A 99 -22.77 1.25 -25.84
C VAL A 99 -21.56 1.13 -26.76
N MET A 100 -20.73 0.12 -26.52
CA MET A 100 -19.63 -0.26 -27.42
C MET A 100 -20.01 -1.57 -28.10
N ALA A 101 -19.95 -1.58 -29.43
CA ALA A 101 -20.24 -2.77 -30.23
C ALA A 101 -19.17 -2.91 -31.31
N GLY A 102 -18.86 -4.15 -31.65
CA GLY A 102 -17.88 -4.52 -32.66
C GLY A 102 -17.82 -6.04 -32.78
N PRO A 103 -17.25 -6.55 -33.89
CA PRO A 103 -17.03 -7.98 -34.01
C PRO A 103 -15.96 -8.44 -33.00
N CYS A 104 -16.05 -9.68 -32.53
CA CYS A 104 -15.02 -10.26 -31.66
C CYS A 104 -13.65 -10.32 -32.37
N SER A 105 -13.67 -10.64 -33.66
CA SER A 105 -12.53 -10.63 -34.57
C SER A 105 -12.91 -9.91 -35.85
N VAL A 106 -12.02 -9.11 -36.42
CA VAL A 106 -12.22 -8.56 -37.76
C VAL A 106 -11.82 -9.63 -38.78
N GLU A 107 -12.81 -10.27 -39.37
CA GLU A 107 -12.61 -11.42 -40.27
C GLU A 107 -12.42 -11.01 -41.75
N SER A 108 -12.61 -9.73 -42.08
CA SER A 108 -12.44 -9.18 -43.43
C SER A 108 -12.15 -7.69 -43.40
#